data_AF-A0A8I3S5H2-F1
#
_entry.id   AF-A0A8I3S5H2-F1
#
_cell.length_a   1.000
_cell.length_b   1.000
_cell.length_c   1.000
_cell.angle_alpha   90.00
_cell.angle_beta   90.00
_cell.angle_gamma   90.00
#
_symmetry.space_group_name_H-M   'P 1'
#
loop_
_entity.id
_entity.type
_entity.pdbx_description
1 polymer ?
#
loop_
_entity_poly.entity_id
_entity_poly.type
_entity_poly.pdbx_seq_one_letter_code
_entity_poly.pdbx_strand_id
1 'polypeptide(L)'
;MKLTACLERALGDVFLLNGKECPFLLRDLLASEELAEVFGRPVMDVLKVFIGSPCGLNLRNILWHGFASPHEIPPKYCSVMILLTAGLGQLLERYLQRTEAVLARRPLVALTGLEELAVFPDVTSEVLSVLEEVVKKSTFVSKVMLPYWEAALIRFRSHRFADCAMLLLTQLETGLRRVFATVNECPERLLTAEILAKHLSDGKINQLPLFLGAPAMEFLWDFLNHQEGPRLRDHLSHGEFNLHDFPREATTQLLAFSVVLLLRFTDEDVLTAFKGKAAIKSLVALAEGYTAHFHPISQLKKQVLSCEKSIRVWPLLPLPQEAEEAARLEGTSEARACKSLITEILRELYHHLPESHGAVGDGDGLPAEMWPQLIRELCGTPVPTLFCPRTVVEVLTVLRNISAQCARASSQVVASAGLRHQQWVERRLRSRQRQTYLHMLGSIKLLSPVLYLILLLIALELVNIHAVCGKNTSEYQQYLKFLKSILQYMENLVAYTSQQKNKWSETIALTRTALLKIWTFSEKKQMLVHLAKKSTSKGVL
;
A
#
# COMPACT_ATOMS: atom_id res chain seq x y z
N MET A 1 -27.06 -2.73 -6.42
CA MET A 1 -25.76 -2.27 -5.88
C MET A 1 -25.86 -1.86 -4.42
N LYS A 2 -26.44 -0.70 -4.05
CA LYS A 2 -26.50 -0.29 -2.63
C LYS A 2 -27.20 -1.29 -1.73
N LEU A 3 -28.41 -1.70 -2.10
CA LEU A 3 -29.19 -2.65 -1.31
C LEU A 3 -28.45 -3.99 -1.11
N THR A 4 -27.82 -4.51 -2.16
CA THR A 4 -27.06 -5.76 -2.08
C THR A 4 -25.82 -5.63 -1.19
N ALA A 5 -25.10 -4.51 -1.26
CA ALA A 5 -23.94 -4.24 -0.41
C ALA A 5 -24.32 -4.04 1.07
N CYS A 6 -25.36 -3.24 1.34
CA CYS A 6 -25.85 -3.04 2.70
C CYS A 6 -26.39 -4.34 3.31
N LEU A 7 -27.09 -5.16 2.52
CA LEU A 7 -27.59 -6.46 2.98
C LEU A 7 -26.44 -7.43 3.27
N GLU A 8 -25.46 -7.53 2.38
CA GLU A 8 -24.26 -8.34 2.60
C GLU A 8 -23.52 -7.95 3.89
N ARG A 9 -23.37 -6.64 4.14
CA ARG A 9 -22.81 -6.13 5.39
C ARG A 9 -23.66 -6.51 6.61
N ALA A 10 -24.96 -6.30 6.54
CA ALA A 10 -25.87 -6.59 7.65
C ALA A 10 -25.91 -8.09 7.99
N LEU A 11 -25.93 -8.97 6.99
CA LEU A 11 -25.88 -10.41 7.19
C LEU A 11 -24.58 -10.84 7.88
N GLY A 12 -23.45 -10.23 7.53
CA GLY A 12 -22.19 -10.53 8.22
C GLY A 12 -22.14 -10.01 9.66
N ASP A 13 -22.84 -8.92 9.99
CA ASP A 13 -22.98 -8.48 11.39
C ASP A 13 -23.84 -9.47 12.18
N VAL A 14 -24.91 -9.99 11.58
CA VAL A 14 -25.78 -11.01 12.20
C VAL A 14 -25.04 -12.34 12.38
N PHE A 15 -24.21 -12.74 11.42
CA PHE A 15 -23.41 -13.96 11.52
C PHE A 15 -22.54 -13.98 12.78
N LEU A 16 -21.99 -12.83 13.18
CA LEU A 16 -21.12 -12.71 14.36
C LEU A 16 -21.85 -12.89 15.70
N LEU A 17 -23.17 -13.03 15.72
CA LEU A 17 -23.90 -13.44 16.91
C LEU A 17 -23.53 -14.86 17.34
N ASN A 18 -23.37 -15.77 16.36
CA ASN A 18 -23.18 -17.21 16.61
C ASN A 18 -21.83 -17.72 16.08
N GLY A 19 -21.23 -17.02 15.10
CA GLY A 19 -19.95 -17.38 14.50
C GLY A 19 -18.75 -16.61 15.07
N LYS A 20 -17.55 -17.15 14.89
CA LYS A 20 -16.29 -16.51 15.33
C LYS A 20 -15.68 -15.58 14.29
N GLU A 21 -15.71 -15.97 13.02
CA GLU A 21 -15.16 -15.20 11.91
C GLU A 21 -16.14 -15.22 10.73
N CYS A 22 -16.49 -14.03 10.24
CA CYS A 22 -17.42 -13.89 9.12
C CYS A 22 -16.77 -14.39 7.81
N PRO A 23 -17.43 -15.28 7.06
CA PRO A 23 -16.94 -15.73 5.75
C PRO A 23 -16.67 -14.55 4.80
N PHE A 24 -15.57 -14.64 4.05
CA PHE A 24 -15.20 -13.60 3.08
C PHE A 24 -16.14 -13.56 1.86
N LEU A 25 -16.60 -14.72 1.41
CA LEU A 25 -17.49 -14.82 0.24
C LEU A 25 -18.96 -14.79 0.66
N LEU A 26 -19.76 -13.93 0.03
CA LEU A 26 -21.21 -13.85 0.24
C LEU A 26 -21.90 -15.20 0.07
N ARG A 27 -21.48 -16.02 -0.90
CA ARG A 27 -22.04 -17.36 -1.11
C ARG A 27 -21.89 -18.24 0.13
N ASP A 28 -20.73 -18.19 0.76
CA ASP A 28 -20.41 -19.02 1.92
C ASP A 28 -21.14 -18.49 3.16
N LEU A 29 -21.24 -17.16 3.29
CA LEU A 29 -22.09 -16.50 4.29
C LEU A 29 -23.56 -16.92 4.16
N LEU A 30 -24.12 -16.93 2.96
CA LEU A 30 -25.51 -17.34 2.71
C LEU A 30 -25.74 -18.84 2.92
N ALA A 31 -24.70 -19.66 2.83
CA ALA A 31 -24.75 -21.10 3.05
C ALA A 31 -24.56 -21.50 4.52
N SER A 32 -24.34 -20.54 5.41
CA SER A 32 -24.00 -20.80 6.80
C SER A 32 -25.20 -21.25 7.63
N GLU A 33 -24.97 -22.19 8.55
CA GLU A 33 -26.01 -22.65 9.49
C GLU A 33 -26.32 -21.57 10.54
N GLU A 34 -25.34 -20.72 10.87
CA GLU A 34 -25.48 -19.61 11.81
C GLU A 34 -26.57 -18.62 11.35
N LEU A 35 -26.59 -18.23 10.07
CA LEU A 35 -27.65 -17.39 9.54
C LEU A 35 -28.97 -18.15 9.37
N ALA A 36 -28.91 -19.44 9.06
CA ALA A 36 -30.11 -20.27 8.96
C ALA A 36 -30.80 -20.45 10.32
N GLU A 37 -30.06 -20.44 11.43
CA GLU A 37 -30.61 -20.46 12.78
C GLU A 37 -31.40 -19.19 13.10
N VAL A 38 -30.90 -18.02 12.66
CA VAL A 38 -31.54 -16.72 12.90
C VAL A 38 -32.75 -16.51 11.97
N PHE A 39 -32.58 -16.75 10.67
CA PHE A 39 -33.56 -16.38 9.65
C PHE A 39 -34.42 -17.54 9.13
N GLY A 40 -34.03 -18.78 9.42
CA GLY A 40 -34.64 -19.97 8.87
C GLY A 40 -34.12 -20.33 7.47
N ARG A 41 -33.95 -21.64 7.24
CA ARG A 41 -33.47 -22.20 5.95
C ARG A 41 -34.25 -21.70 4.73
N PRO A 42 -35.60 -21.65 4.71
CA PRO A 42 -36.35 -21.21 3.53
C PRO A 42 -36.02 -19.78 3.11
N VAL A 43 -35.81 -18.87 4.07
CA VAL A 43 -35.46 -17.47 3.79
C VAL A 43 -34.04 -17.38 3.21
N MET A 44 -33.10 -18.12 3.80
CA MET A 44 -31.73 -18.19 3.30
C MET A 44 -31.66 -18.77 1.88
N ASP A 45 -32.47 -19.78 1.56
CA ASP A 45 -32.52 -20.35 0.21
C ASP A 45 -33.07 -19.37 -0.83
N VAL A 46 -34.06 -18.54 -0.47
CA VAL A 46 -34.51 -17.44 -1.33
C VAL A 46 -33.39 -16.41 -1.55
N LEU A 47 -32.65 -16.03 -0.51
CA LEU A 47 -31.52 -15.12 -0.65
C LEU A 47 -30.42 -15.68 -1.55
N LYS A 48 -30.10 -16.98 -1.45
CA LYS A 48 -29.13 -17.66 -2.33
C LYS A 48 -29.52 -17.54 -3.80
N VAL A 49 -30.81 -17.66 -4.13
CA VAL A 49 -31.32 -17.49 -5.50
C VAL A 49 -31.15 -16.05 -5.97
N PHE A 50 -31.43 -15.06 -5.13
CA PHE A 50 -31.39 -13.65 -5.55
C PHE A 50 -29.99 -13.06 -5.66
N ILE A 51 -29.10 -13.34 -4.69
CA ILE A 51 -27.80 -12.63 -4.56
C ILE A 51 -26.59 -13.56 -4.36
N GLY A 52 -26.78 -14.87 -4.22
CA GLY A 52 -25.72 -15.80 -3.81
C GLY A 52 -25.06 -16.57 -4.95
N SER A 53 -25.80 -17.51 -5.56
CA SER A 53 -25.21 -18.51 -6.47
C SER A 53 -25.21 -18.05 -7.94
N PRO A 54 -24.16 -18.37 -8.73
CA PRO A 54 -24.19 -18.24 -10.18
C PRO A 54 -25.32 -19.01 -10.88
N CYS A 55 -25.87 -20.05 -10.23
CA CYS A 55 -27.02 -20.81 -10.76
C CYS A 55 -28.37 -20.10 -10.50
N GLY A 56 -28.38 -18.99 -9.75
CA GLY A 56 -29.56 -18.16 -9.48
C GLY A 56 -29.56 -16.86 -10.29
N LEU A 57 -30.33 -15.87 -9.85
CA LEU A 57 -30.33 -14.52 -10.44
C LEU A 57 -28.99 -13.80 -10.25
N ASN A 58 -28.32 -14.04 -9.11
CA ASN A 58 -27.00 -13.49 -8.80
C ASN A 58 -26.90 -11.96 -8.99
N LEU A 59 -27.95 -11.22 -8.58
CA LEU A 59 -28.09 -9.78 -8.84
C LEU A 59 -26.92 -8.96 -8.30
N ARG A 60 -26.31 -9.40 -7.20
CA ARG A 60 -25.10 -8.78 -6.62
C ARG A 60 -23.99 -8.73 -7.66
N ASN A 61 -23.63 -9.88 -8.23
CA ASN A 61 -22.51 -9.96 -9.18
C ASN A 61 -22.87 -9.33 -10.52
N ILE A 62 -24.07 -9.56 -11.05
CA ILE A 62 -24.51 -8.94 -12.32
C ILE A 62 -24.38 -7.41 -12.27
N LEU A 63 -24.80 -6.79 -11.16
CA LEU A 63 -24.75 -5.34 -11.00
C LEU A 63 -23.34 -4.82 -10.73
N TRP A 64 -22.62 -5.41 -9.77
CA TRP A 64 -21.29 -4.93 -9.38
C TRP A 64 -20.20 -5.18 -10.42
N HIS A 65 -20.42 -6.12 -11.33
CA HIS A 65 -19.57 -6.35 -12.49
C HIS A 65 -20.00 -5.53 -13.73
N GLY A 66 -21.09 -4.76 -13.65
CA GLY A 66 -21.55 -3.90 -14.75
C GLY A 66 -22.14 -4.66 -15.94
N PHE A 67 -22.63 -5.88 -15.75
CA PHE A 67 -23.21 -6.67 -16.84
C PHE A 67 -24.60 -6.19 -17.26
N ALA A 68 -25.38 -5.65 -16.33
CA ALA A 68 -26.72 -5.17 -16.63
C ALA A 68 -26.70 -3.74 -17.16
N SER A 69 -27.35 -3.53 -18.30
CA SER A 69 -27.65 -2.23 -18.87
C SER A 69 -28.84 -1.55 -18.18
N PRO A 70 -29.01 -0.22 -18.32
CA PRO A 70 -30.17 0.50 -17.82
C PRO A 70 -31.49 -0.17 -18.25
N HIS A 71 -32.40 -0.34 -17.30
CA HIS A 71 -33.71 -1.00 -17.48
C HIS A 71 -33.70 -2.51 -17.76
N GLU A 72 -32.52 -3.14 -17.87
CA GLU A 72 -32.42 -4.59 -18.09
C GLU A 72 -32.85 -5.41 -16.86
N ILE A 73 -32.63 -4.88 -15.66
CA ILE A 73 -33.13 -5.47 -14.43
C ILE A 73 -34.54 -4.95 -14.13
N PRO A 74 -35.58 -5.82 -14.17
CA PRO A 74 -36.94 -5.43 -13.81
C PRO A 74 -37.03 -4.80 -12.42
N PRO A 75 -37.71 -3.64 -12.26
CA PRO A 75 -37.86 -2.97 -10.96
C PRO A 75 -38.45 -3.86 -9.86
N LYS A 76 -39.28 -4.84 -10.21
CA LYS A 76 -39.86 -5.84 -9.29
C LYS A 76 -38.80 -6.57 -8.46
N TYR A 77 -37.60 -6.83 -9.00
CA TYR A 77 -36.54 -7.48 -8.23
C TYR A 77 -36.00 -6.56 -7.14
N CYS A 78 -35.92 -5.25 -7.39
CA CYS A 78 -35.55 -4.27 -6.36
C CYS A 78 -36.62 -4.22 -5.26
N SER A 79 -37.90 -4.17 -5.65
CA SER A 79 -39.02 -4.18 -4.69
C SER A 79 -39.02 -5.43 -3.82
N VAL A 80 -38.81 -6.62 -4.40
CA VAL A 80 -38.71 -7.88 -3.65
C VAL A 80 -37.52 -7.84 -2.70
N MET A 81 -36.34 -7.36 -3.14
CA MET A 81 -35.18 -7.27 -2.25
C MET A 81 -35.40 -6.31 -1.07
N ILE A 82 -36.14 -5.20 -1.27
CA ILE A 82 -36.50 -4.29 -0.18
C ILE A 82 -37.41 -5.00 0.82
N LEU A 83 -38.44 -5.70 0.34
CA LEU A 83 -39.37 -6.46 1.18
C LEU A 83 -38.65 -7.59 1.94
N LEU A 84 -37.78 -8.33 1.28
CA LEU A 84 -36.95 -9.37 1.90
C LEU A 84 -36.06 -8.76 3.00
N THR A 85 -35.42 -7.63 2.74
CA THR A 85 -34.57 -6.95 3.72
C THR A 85 -35.37 -6.50 4.95
N ALA A 86 -36.56 -5.93 4.76
CA ALA A 86 -37.44 -5.56 5.85
C ALA A 86 -37.91 -6.79 6.66
N GLY A 87 -38.28 -7.88 5.98
CA GLY A 87 -38.67 -9.14 6.61
C GLY A 87 -37.55 -9.76 7.44
N LEU A 88 -36.31 -9.74 6.94
CA LEU A 88 -35.12 -10.16 7.70
C LEU A 88 -34.95 -9.32 8.96
N GLY A 89 -35.16 -8.01 8.89
CA GLY A 89 -35.11 -7.13 10.07
C GLY A 89 -36.10 -7.56 11.16
N GLN A 90 -37.33 -7.91 10.79
CA GLN A 90 -38.34 -8.40 11.74
C GLN A 90 -37.98 -9.76 12.36
N LEU A 91 -37.41 -10.66 11.57
CA LEU A 91 -36.93 -11.96 12.07
C LEU A 91 -35.77 -11.79 13.04
N LEU A 92 -34.82 -10.92 12.71
CA LEU A 92 -33.70 -10.59 13.57
C LEU A 92 -34.17 -9.99 14.90
N GLU A 93 -35.10 -9.03 14.86
CA GLU A 93 -35.64 -8.41 16.08
C GLU A 93 -36.25 -9.46 17.02
N ARG A 94 -37.05 -10.39 16.49
CA ARG A 94 -37.62 -11.50 17.28
C ARG A 94 -36.54 -12.42 17.84
N TYR A 95 -35.50 -12.72 17.06
CA TYR A 95 -34.38 -13.55 17.51
C TYR A 95 -33.62 -12.89 18.65
N LEU A 96 -33.27 -11.61 18.52
CA LEU A 96 -32.55 -10.84 19.55
C LEU A 96 -33.38 -10.72 20.83
N GLN A 97 -34.69 -10.48 20.73
CA GLN A 97 -35.59 -10.46 21.89
C GLN A 97 -35.64 -11.81 22.61
N ARG A 98 -35.63 -12.92 21.86
CA ARG A 98 -35.69 -14.28 22.43
C ARG A 98 -34.38 -14.71 23.08
N THR A 99 -33.24 -14.29 22.52
CA THR A 99 -31.91 -14.72 22.94
C THR A 99 -31.21 -13.74 23.87
N GLU A 100 -31.80 -12.55 24.08
CA GLU A 100 -31.20 -11.41 24.80
C GLU A 100 -29.82 -11.01 24.25
N ALA A 101 -29.54 -11.34 22.98
CA ALA A 101 -28.28 -11.04 22.34
C ALA A 101 -28.21 -9.57 21.88
N VAL A 102 -27.01 -9.02 21.86
CA VAL A 102 -26.74 -7.65 21.37
C VAL A 102 -26.00 -7.72 20.04
N LEU A 103 -26.59 -7.12 19.00
CA LEU A 103 -25.98 -7.05 17.68
C LEU A 103 -24.81 -6.05 17.66
N ALA A 104 -23.58 -6.57 17.64
CA ALA A 104 -22.39 -5.76 17.40
C ALA A 104 -22.24 -5.47 15.89
N ARG A 105 -22.11 -4.20 15.51
CA ARG A 105 -21.83 -3.80 14.13
C ARG A 105 -20.34 -3.76 13.89
N ARG A 106 -19.88 -4.37 12.80
CA ARG A 106 -18.47 -4.29 12.41
C ARG A 106 -18.13 -2.83 12.05
N PRO A 107 -16.93 -2.33 12.39
CA PRO A 107 -16.53 -0.95 12.11
C PRO A 107 -16.47 -0.68 10.60
N LEU A 108 -16.93 0.50 10.19
CA LEU A 108 -16.81 0.97 8.81
C LEU A 108 -15.34 1.30 8.50
N VAL A 109 -14.96 1.09 7.24
CA VAL A 109 -13.63 1.43 6.73
C VAL A 109 -13.56 2.94 6.55
N ALA A 110 -12.52 3.56 7.11
CA ALA A 110 -12.14 4.93 6.79
C ALA A 110 -10.99 4.89 5.78
N LEU A 111 -11.06 5.73 4.74
CA LEU A 111 -9.94 5.91 3.82
C LEU A 111 -8.89 6.78 4.51
N THR A 112 -7.84 6.13 5.01
CA THR A 112 -6.65 6.80 5.54
C THR A 112 -5.70 7.16 4.39
N GLY A 113 -4.89 8.21 4.59
CA GLY A 113 -3.91 8.61 3.56
C GLY A 113 -4.53 9.29 2.33
N LEU A 114 -5.56 10.13 2.50
CA LEU A 114 -6.17 10.89 1.39
C LEU A 114 -5.15 11.73 0.60
N GLU A 115 -4.10 12.22 1.27
CA GLU A 115 -2.96 12.91 0.63
C GLU A 115 -2.26 12.01 -0.40
N GLU A 116 -2.14 10.71 -0.13
CA GLU A 116 -1.53 9.74 -1.04
C GLU A 116 -2.44 9.43 -2.24
N LEU A 117 -3.74 9.67 -2.11
CA LEU A 117 -4.71 9.54 -3.20
C LEU A 117 -4.73 10.78 -4.10
N ALA A 118 -4.28 11.94 -3.64
CA ALA A 118 -4.42 13.23 -4.33
C ALA A 118 -3.39 13.43 -5.46
N VAL A 119 -3.33 12.48 -6.41
CA VAL A 119 -2.39 12.53 -7.56
C VAL A 119 -2.90 13.48 -8.64
N PHE A 120 -4.16 13.35 -9.02
CA PHE A 120 -4.81 14.25 -9.95
C PHE A 120 -5.32 15.50 -9.24
N PRO A 121 -5.28 16.68 -9.90
CA PRO A 121 -5.92 17.89 -9.41
C PRO A 121 -7.43 17.71 -9.31
N ASP A 122 -8.08 18.65 -8.62
CA ASP A 122 -9.54 18.65 -8.51
C ASP A 122 -10.22 18.76 -9.88
N VAL A 123 -11.38 18.13 -10.00
CA VAL A 123 -12.14 18.06 -11.24
C VAL A 123 -12.97 19.33 -11.39
N THR A 124 -12.46 20.26 -12.23
CA THR A 124 -13.10 21.55 -12.50
C THR A 124 -14.35 21.39 -13.37
N SER A 125 -15.16 22.47 -13.47
CA SER A 125 -16.30 22.52 -14.39
C SER A 125 -15.88 22.29 -15.85
N GLU A 126 -14.70 22.76 -16.23
CA GLU A 126 -14.11 22.53 -17.56
C GLU A 126 -13.84 21.03 -17.78
N VAL A 127 -13.23 20.35 -16.81
CA VAL A 127 -12.94 18.90 -16.89
C VAL A 127 -14.24 18.09 -16.95
N LEU A 128 -15.25 18.45 -16.15
CA LEU A 128 -16.57 17.79 -16.20
C LEU A 128 -17.23 17.95 -17.56
N SER A 129 -17.19 19.16 -18.15
CA SER A 129 -17.75 19.40 -19.48
C SER A 129 -17.04 18.60 -20.57
N VAL A 130 -15.72 18.46 -20.47
CA VAL A 130 -14.97 17.57 -21.37
C VAL A 130 -15.41 16.12 -21.19
N LEU A 131 -15.56 15.66 -19.95
CA LEU A 131 -15.98 14.28 -19.66
C LEU A 131 -17.36 13.97 -20.25
N GLU A 132 -18.33 14.90 -20.14
CA GLU A 132 -19.66 14.74 -20.72
C GLU A 132 -19.65 14.52 -22.24
N GLU A 133 -18.75 15.23 -22.93
CA GLU A 133 -18.63 15.11 -24.39
C GLU A 133 -17.86 13.84 -24.77
N VAL A 134 -16.78 13.53 -24.06
CA VAL A 134 -15.94 12.36 -24.33
C VAL A 134 -16.69 11.06 -24.04
N VAL A 135 -17.52 11.00 -23.00
CA VAL A 135 -18.37 9.84 -22.68
C VAL A 135 -19.28 9.46 -23.86
N LYS A 136 -19.78 10.44 -24.62
CA LYS A 136 -20.67 10.20 -25.77
C LYS A 136 -19.91 9.74 -27.03
N LYS A 137 -18.63 10.09 -27.14
CA LYS A 137 -17.82 9.90 -28.35
C LYS A 137 -16.82 8.73 -28.23
N SER A 138 -16.43 8.37 -27.02
CA SER A 138 -15.43 7.34 -26.76
C SER A 138 -15.95 5.94 -27.06
N THR A 139 -15.21 5.16 -27.84
CA THR A 139 -15.52 3.75 -28.17
C THR A 139 -15.44 2.82 -26.96
N PHE A 140 -14.79 3.27 -25.88
CA PHE A 140 -14.76 2.59 -24.58
C PHE A 140 -16.15 2.47 -23.97
N VAL A 141 -16.99 3.50 -24.15
CA VAL A 141 -18.36 3.53 -23.63
C VAL A 141 -19.30 2.85 -24.61
N SER A 142 -20.02 1.83 -24.15
CA SER A 142 -21.10 1.26 -24.93
C SER A 142 -22.31 2.20 -24.92
N LYS A 143 -22.95 2.44 -26.07
CA LYS A 143 -24.11 3.35 -26.18
C LYS A 143 -25.24 2.98 -25.22
N VAL A 144 -25.48 1.69 -25.00
CA VAL A 144 -26.51 1.22 -24.06
C VAL A 144 -26.19 1.56 -22.61
N MET A 145 -24.91 1.75 -22.27
CA MET A 145 -24.44 2.06 -20.92
C MET A 145 -24.31 3.56 -20.64
N LEU A 146 -24.47 4.41 -21.66
CA LEU A 146 -24.37 5.87 -21.56
C LEU A 146 -25.19 6.47 -20.39
N PRO A 147 -26.44 6.03 -20.11
CA PRO A 147 -27.21 6.59 -19.01
C PRO A 147 -26.55 6.42 -17.63
N TYR A 148 -25.74 5.38 -17.42
CA TYR A 148 -25.01 5.21 -16.15
C TYR A 148 -23.84 6.17 -16.00
N TRP A 149 -23.16 6.50 -17.09
CA TRP A 149 -22.12 7.54 -17.09
C TRP A 149 -22.73 8.92 -16.79
N GLU A 150 -23.82 9.27 -17.47
CA GLU A 150 -24.54 10.54 -17.21
C GLU A 150 -25.03 10.61 -15.75
N ALA A 151 -25.61 9.52 -15.25
CA ALA A 151 -26.01 9.42 -13.85
C ALA A 151 -24.82 9.61 -12.90
N ALA A 152 -23.65 9.05 -13.19
CA ALA A 152 -22.45 9.23 -12.37
C ALA A 152 -22.05 10.70 -12.26
N LEU A 153 -22.06 11.43 -13.39
CA LEU A 153 -21.73 12.87 -13.43
C LEU A 153 -22.75 13.72 -12.67
N ILE A 154 -24.04 13.41 -12.79
CA ILE A 154 -25.10 14.05 -12.01
C ILE A 154 -24.88 13.82 -10.51
N ARG A 155 -24.51 12.60 -10.11
CA ARG A 155 -24.24 12.28 -8.70
C ARG A 155 -23.06 13.04 -8.15
N PHE A 156 -21.98 13.18 -8.92
CA PHE A 156 -20.84 14.00 -8.53
C PHE A 156 -21.24 15.46 -8.27
N ARG A 157 -21.99 16.07 -9.20
CA ARG A 157 -22.49 17.45 -9.04
C ARG A 157 -23.42 17.63 -7.85
N SER A 158 -24.19 16.60 -7.51
CA SER A 158 -25.06 16.61 -6.32
C SER A 158 -24.34 16.27 -5.01
N HIS A 159 -23.00 16.26 -4.99
CA HIS A 159 -22.18 15.88 -3.83
C HIS A 159 -22.46 14.46 -3.31
N ARG A 160 -22.95 13.57 -4.18
CA ARG A 160 -23.20 12.15 -3.89
C ARG A 160 -22.01 11.31 -4.37
N PHE A 161 -20.89 11.46 -3.69
CA PHE A 161 -19.59 10.92 -4.13
C PHE A 161 -19.57 9.38 -4.18
N ALA A 162 -20.09 8.70 -3.15
CA ALA A 162 -20.19 7.23 -3.16
C ALA A 162 -21.02 6.72 -4.36
N ASP A 163 -22.18 7.33 -4.64
CA ASP A 163 -23.03 6.91 -5.75
C ASP A 163 -22.34 7.11 -7.11
N CYS A 164 -21.58 8.20 -7.25
CA CYS A 164 -20.75 8.45 -8.43
C CYS A 164 -19.65 7.37 -8.58
N ALA A 165 -18.87 7.12 -7.53
CA ALA A 165 -17.80 6.12 -7.53
C ALA A 165 -18.33 4.72 -7.84
N MET A 166 -19.45 4.31 -7.23
CA MET A 166 -20.08 3.01 -7.50
C MET A 166 -20.44 2.85 -8.98
N LEU A 167 -21.08 3.86 -9.59
CA LEU A 167 -21.41 3.82 -11.01
C LEU A 167 -20.14 3.78 -11.87
N LEU A 168 -19.18 4.68 -11.64
CA LEU A 168 -17.93 4.75 -12.41
C LEU A 168 -17.14 3.44 -12.36
N LEU A 169 -16.99 2.82 -11.19
CA LEU A 169 -16.25 1.56 -11.05
C LEU A 169 -16.86 0.46 -11.93
N THR A 170 -18.19 0.31 -11.92
CA THR A 170 -18.86 -0.68 -12.78
C THR A 170 -18.70 -0.36 -14.27
N GLN A 171 -18.70 0.93 -14.63
CA GLN A 171 -18.57 1.36 -16.02
C GLN A 171 -17.14 1.21 -16.54
N LEU A 172 -16.14 1.53 -15.71
CA LEU A 172 -14.73 1.29 -15.99
C LEU A 172 -14.48 -0.21 -16.17
N GLU A 173 -15.00 -1.05 -15.28
CA GLU A 173 -14.88 -2.50 -15.41
C GLU A 173 -15.49 -3.00 -16.72
N THR A 174 -16.70 -2.56 -17.06
CA THR A 174 -17.37 -2.93 -18.32
C THR A 174 -16.55 -2.56 -19.55
N GLY A 175 -16.04 -1.32 -19.62
CA GLY A 175 -15.20 -0.88 -20.73
C GLY A 175 -13.87 -1.63 -20.79
N LEU A 176 -13.19 -1.82 -19.65
CA LEU A 176 -11.93 -2.56 -19.56
C LEU A 176 -12.09 -4.02 -20.01
N ARG A 177 -13.22 -4.68 -19.71
CA ARG A 177 -13.50 -6.03 -20.21
C ARG A 177 -13.66 -6.09 -21.73
N ARG A 178 -14.33 -5.09 -22.32
CA ARG A 178 -14.46 -4.99 -23.78
C ARG A 178 -13.09 -4.81 -24.44
N VAL A 179 -12.27 -3.91 -23.88
CA VAL A 179 -10.89 -3.71 -24.36
C VAL A 179 -10.09 -5.01 -24.19
N PHE A 180 -10.15 -5.64 -23.01
CA PHE A 180 -9.51 -6.92 -22.73
C PHE A 180 -9.85 -7.99 -23.77
N ALA A 181 -11.14 -8.22 -24.04
CA ALA A 181 -11.59 -9.24 -24.98
C ALA A 181 -11.15 -8.92 -26.42
N THR A 182 -11.09 -7.63 -26.76
CA THR A 182 -10.64 -7.18 -28.09
C THR A 182 -9.13 -7.38 -28.26
N VAL A 183 -8.31 -6.88 -27.34
CA VAL A 183 -6.84 -6.91 -27.47
C VAL A 183 -6.24 -8.30 -27.24
N ASN A 184 -6.95 -9.19 -26.54
CA ASN A 184 -6.55 -10.59 -26.38
C ASN A 184 -7.23 -11.53 -27.39
N GLU A 185 -8.04 -10.99 -28.32
CA GLU A 185 -8.78 -11.76 -29.33
C GLU A 185 -9.63 -12.91 -28.75
N CYS A 186 -10.29 -12.66 -27.62
CA CYS A 186 -11.06 -13.66 -26.86
C CYS A 186 -12.47 -13.16 -26.48
N PRO A 187 -13.37 -12.93 -27.47
CA PRO A 187 -14.72 -12.44 -27.22
C PRO A 187 -15.52 -13.32 -26.25
N GLU A 188 -15.27 -14.62 -26.24
CA GLU A 188 -15.90 -15.60 -25.36
C GLU A 188 -15.56 -15.39 -23.88
N ARG A 189 -14.44 -14.72 -23.57
CA ARG A 189 -14.00 -14.44 -22.19
C ARG A 189 -14.50 -13.11 -21.65
N LEU A 190 -15.41 -12.42 -22.34
CA LEU A 190 -15.93 -11.12 -21.90
C LEU A 190 -16.48 -11.18 -20.47
N LEU A 191 -17.19 -12.24 -20.10
CA LEU A 191 -17.79 -12.39 -18.75
C LEU A 191 -16.79 -12.84 -17.68
N THR A 192 -15.69 -13.48 -18.09
CA THR A 192 -14.66 -14.06 -17.21
C THR A 192 -13.33 -13.32 -17.28
N ALA A 193 -13.34 -12.11 -17.85
CA ALA A 193 -12.14 -11.33 -18.16
C ALA A 193 -11.26 -11.08 -16.93
N GLU A 194 -9.99 -11.47 -17.06
CA GLU A 194 -8.96 -11.37 -16.03
C GLU A 194 -8.15 -10.06 -16.20
N ILE A 195 -8.84 -8.92 -16.09
CA ILE A 195 -8.33 -7.56 -16.42
C ILE A 195 -6.97 -7.26 -15.77
N LEU A 196 -6.79 -7.66 -14.51
CA LEU A 196 -5.59 -7.38 -13.73
C LEU A 196 -4.58 -8.54 -13.69
N ALA A 197 -4.75 -9.60 -14.49
CA ALA A 197 -3.83 -10.74 -14.50
C ALA A 197 -2.66 -10.53 -15.48
N LYS A 198 -1.49 -11.09 -15.15
CA LYS A 198 -0.32 -11.10 -16.05
C LYS A 198 -0.51 -12.07 -17.21
N HIS A 199 -1.00 -13.26 -16.88
CA HIS A 199 -1.25 -14.33 -17.82
C HIS A 199 -2.72 -14.71 -17.74
N LEU A 200 -3.25 -15.14 -18.88
CA LEU A 200 -4.57 -15.71 -19.01
C LEU A 200 -4.58 -17.16 -18.49
N SER A 201 -5.77 -17.70 -18.25
CA SER A 201 -5.95 -19.11 -17.85
C SER A 201 -5.33 -20.16 -18.77
N ASP A 202 -5.09 -19.84 -20.04
CA ASP A 202 -4.40 -20.70 -21.02
C ASP A 202 -2.87 -20.48 -21.07
N GLY A 203 -2.33 -19.66 -20.17
CA GLY A 203 -0.90 -19.36 -20.06
C GLY A 203 -0.42 -18.23 -21.00
N LYS A 204 -1.25 -17.72 -21.91
CA LYS A 204 -0.87 -16.59 -22.77
C LYS A 204 -0.68 -15.31 -21.95
N ILE A 205 0.20 -14.43 -22.40
CA ILE A 205 0.38 -13.11 -21.79
C ILE A 205 -0.86 -12.26 -22.08
N ASN A 206 -1.43 -11.67 -21.03
CA ASN A 206 -2.50 -10.69 -21.16
C ASN A 206 -1.98 -9.45 -21.88
N GLN A 207 -2.60 -9.11 -23.02
CA GLN A 207 -2.22 -7.95 -23.84
C GLN A 207 -2.74 -6.62 -23.29
N LEU A 208 -3.76 -6.64 -22.42
CA LEU A 208 -4.35 -5.43 -21.87
C LEU A 208 -3.33 -4.54 -21.10
N PRO A 209 -2.49 -5.08 -20.20
CA PRO A 209 -1.46 -4.29 -19.54
C PRO A 209 -0.47 -3.62 -20.49
N LEU A 210 -0.11 -4.29 -21.59
CA LEU A 210 0.78 -3.74 -22.61
C LEU A 210 0.08 -2.62 -23.39
N PHE A 211 -1.19 -2.83 -23.74
CA PHE A 211 -2.01 -1.84 -24.45
C PHE A 211 -2.28 -0.58 -23.61
N LEU A 212 -2.63 -0.74 -22.33
CA LEU A 212 -2.88 0.38 -21.42
C LEU A 212 -1.58 1.05 -20.94
N GLY A 213 -0.47 0.31 -20.87
CA GLY A 213 0.79 0.81 -20.35
C GLY A 213 0.85 0.79 -18.82
N ALA A 214 2.08 0.81 -18.30
CA ALA A 214 2.34 0.66 -16.87
C ALA A 214 1.63 1.71 -15.98
N PRO A 215 1.62 3.02 -16.31
CA PRO A 215 1.00 4.03 -15.44
C PRO A 215 -0.50 3.80 -15.20
N ALA A 216 -1.25 3.49 -16.27
CA ALA A 216 -2.68 3.21 -16.16
C ALA A 216 -2.95 1.91 -15.36
N MET A 217 -2.11 0.89 -15.56
CA MET A 217 -2.21 -0.35 -14.80
C MET A 217 -1.87 -0.15 -13.32
N GLU A 218 -0.85 0.65 -13.00
CA GLU A 218 -0.48 0.96 -11.62
C GLU A 218 -1.59 1.72 -10.88
N PHE A 219 -2.26 2.68 -11.56
CA PHE A 219 -3.45 3.35 -11.01
C PHE A 219 -4.56 2.34 -10.69
N LEU A 220 -4.90 1.45 -11.62
CA LEU A 220 -5.93 0.43 -11.42
C LEU A 220 -5.57 -0.50 -10.26
N TRP A 221 -4.31 -0.91 -10.14
CA TRP A 221 -3.84 -1.77 -9.06
C TRP A 221 -3.87 -1.08 -7.70
N ASP A 222 -3.44 0.19 -7.61
CA ASP A 222 -3.54 0.99 -6.39
C ASP A 222 -5.00 1.12 -5.93
N PHE A 223 -5.88 1.55 -6.81
CA PHE A 223 -7.25 1.88 -6.42
C PHE A 223 -8.14 0.66 -6.16
N LEU A 224 -7.83 -0.48 -6.81
CA LEU A 224 -8.72 -1.64 -6.83
C LEU A 224 -8.17 -2.87 -6.13
N ASN A 225 -6.85 -3.07 -6.04
CA ASN A 225 -6.30 -4.38 -5.71
C ASN A 225 -5.27 -4.40 -4.56
N HIS A 226 -4.39 -3.41 -4.44
CA HIS A 226 -3.35 -3.44 -3.41
C HIS A 226 -3.95 -3.53 -2.00
N GLN A 227 -3.43 -4.44 -1.17
CA GLN A 227 -3.98 -4.71 0.17
C GLN A 227 -3.95 -3.49 1.10
N GLU A 228 -2.90 -2.68 0.98
CA GLU A 228 -2.73 -1.41 1.71
C GLU A 228 -3.31 -0.21 0.95
N GLY A 229 -3.86 -0.46 -0.24
CA GLY A 229 -4.56 0.53 -1.05
C GLY A 229 -6.03 0.68 -0.65
N PRO A 230 -6.72 1.66 -1.24
CA PRO A 230 -8.11 1.99 -0.92
C PRO A 230 -9.11 0.89 -1.31
N ARG A 231 -8.75 -0.06 -2.18
CA ARG A 231 -9.59 -1.18 -2.70
C ARG A 231 -11.06 -0.80 -2.86
N LEU A 232 -11.30 0.32 -3.56
CA LEU A 232 -12.58 1.03 -3.54
C LEU A 232 -13.73 0.13 -3.96
N ARG A 233 -13.52 -0.65 -5.04
CA ARG A 233 -14.52 -1.58 -5.58
C ARG A 233 -14.91 -2.65 -4.57
N ASP A 234 -13.93 -3.26 -3.91
CA ASP A 234 -14.21 -4.35 -2.96
C ASP A 234 -14.98 -3.80 -1.76
N HIS A 235 -14.44 -2.79 -1.07
CA HIS A 235 -15.06 -2.21 0.12
C HIS A 235 -16.44 -1.59 -0.15
N LEU A 236 -16.66 -0.91 -1.30
CA LEU A 236 -17.99 -0.43 -1.70
C LEU A 236 -18.97 -1.59 -1.97
N SER A 237 -18.50 -2.66 -2.62
CA SER A 237 -19.34 -3.80 -2.97
C SER A 237 -19.80 -4.62 -1.76
N HIS A 238 -19.00 -4.61 -0.68
CA HIS A 238 -19.28 -5.25 0.60
C HIS A 238 -19.96 -4.32 1.63
N GLY A 239 -20.27 -3.07 1.25
CA GLY A 239 -20.97 -2.13 2.12
C GLY A 239 -20.15 -1.67 3.33
N GLU A 240 -18.83 -1.62 3.19
CA GLU A 240 -17.91 -1.34 4.31
C GLU A 240 -17.64 0.16 4.49
N PHE A 241 -18.02 1.00 3.53
CA PHE A 241 -17.93 2.45 3.65
C PHE A 241 -19.22 3.08 4.15
N ASN A 242 -19.08 4.20 4.87
CA ASN A 242 -20.19 5.13 5.02
C ASN A 242 -20.45 5.84 3.68
N LEU A 243 -21.62 5.63 3.09
CA LEU A 243 -21.98 6.24 1.81
C LEU A 243 -22.24 7.76 1.92
N HIS A 244 -22.58 8.26 3.12
CA HIS A 244 -22.81 9.68 3.36
C HIS A 244 -21.50 10.47 3.50
N ASP A 245 -20.52 9.86 4.16
CA ASP A 245 -19.21 10.48 4.45
C ASP A 245 -18.11 9.95 3.53
N PHE A 246 -18.46 9.50 2.33
CA PHE A 246 -17.49 8.98 1.37
C PHE A 246 -16.62 10.12 0.82
N PRO A 247 -15.29 10.00 0.85
CA PRO A 247 -14.40 11.11 0.53
C PRO A 247 -14.54 11.53 -0.92
N ARG A 248 -14.63 12.85 -1.11
CA ARG A 248 -14.70 13.49 -2.43
C ARG A 248 -13.47 13.14 -3.24
N GLU A 249 -12.30 13.16 -2.61
CA GLU A 249 -10.98 12.95 -3.20
C GLU A 249 -10.94 11.63 -3.97
N ALA A 250 -11.38 10.53 -3.37
CA ALA A 250 -11.40 9.21 -4.03
C ALA A 250 -12.24 9.22 -5.32
N THR A 251 -13.37 9.92 -5.32
CA THR A 251 -14.24 10.04 -6.50
C THR A 251 -13.64 10.96 -7.56
N THR A 252 -13.02 12.07 -7.13
CA THR A 252 -12.30 13.00 -8.00
C THR A 252 -11.18 12.28 -8.76
N GLN A 253 -10.39 11.43 -8.10
CA GLN A 253 -9.33 10.66 -8.75
C GLN A 253 -9.87 9.68 -9.79
N LEU A 254 -10.96 8.97 -9.47
CA LEU A 254 -11.61 8.06 -10.43
C LEU A 254 -12.16 8.80 -11.65
N LEU A 255 -12.76 9.99 -11.46
CA LEU A 255 -13.23 10.83 -12.56
C LEU A 255 -12.09 11.33 -13.43
N ALA A 256 -11.03 11.86 -12.82
CA ALA A 256 -9.84 12.35 -13.52
C ALA A 256 -9.20 11.24 -14.36
N PHE A 257 -9.01 10.05 -13.77
CA PHE A 257 -8.53 8.88 -14.51
C PHE A 257 -9.48 8.47 -15.63
N SER A 258 -10.80 8.50 -15.39
CA SER A 258 -11.81 8.19 -16.42
C SER A 258 -11.70 9.13 -17.62
N VAL A 259 -11.48 10.44 -17.40
CA VAL A 259 -11.26 11.40 -18.49
C VAL A 259 -10.08 10.97 -19.36
N VAL A 260 -8.92 10.72 -18.74
CA VAL A 260 -7.71 10.35 -19.47
C VAL A 260 -7.90 9.03 -20.22
N LEU A 261 -8.50 8.03 -19.55
CA LEU A 261 -8.75 6.74 -20.17
C LEU A 261 -9.68 6.88 -21.38
N LEU A 262 -10.82 7.55 -21.25
CA LEU A 262 -11.79 7.68 -22.33
C LEU A 262 -11.25 8.48 -23.53
N LEU A 263 -10.41 9.48 -23.29
CA LEU A 263 -9.73 10.25 -24.34
C LEU A 263 -8.87 9.34 -25.24
N ARG A 264 -8.28 8.27 -24.72
CA ARG A 264 -7.50 7.29 -25.51
C ARG A 264 -8.33 6.48 -26.49
N PHE A 265 -9.65 6.44 -26.30
CA PHE A 265 -10.59 5.69 -27.14
C PHE A 265 -11.51 6.61 -27.95
N THR A 266 -11.08 7.85 -28.16
CA THR A 266 -11.80 8.89 -28.89
C THR A 266 -11.03 9.23 -30.17
N ASP A 267 -11.74 9.60 -31.25
CA ASP A 267 -11.12 9.95 -32.54
C ASP A 267 -10.14 11.12 -32.42
N GLU A 268 -9.09 11.12 -33.26
CA GLU A 268 -7.98 12.10 -33.22
C GLU A 268 -8.46 13.55 -33.37
N ASP A 269 -9.49 13.81 -34.18
CA ASP A 269 -10.05 15.16 -34.37
C ASP A 269 -10.63 15.71 -33.05
N VAL A 270 -11.33 14.86 -32.30
CA VAL A 270 -11.94 15.21 -31.02
C VAL A 270 -10.87 15.29 -29.93
N LEU A 271 -9.89 14.40 -29.98
CA LEU A 271 -8.74 14.41 -29.07
C LEU A 271 -7.93 15.71 -29.20
N THR A 272 -7.70 16.18 -30.44
CA THR A 272 -6.96 17.41 -30.73
C THR A 272 -7.69 18.64 -30.16
N ALA A 273 -9.02 18.68 -30.28
CA ALA A 273 -9.85 19.75 -29.72
C ALA A 273 -9.73 19.86 -28.19
N PHE A 274 -9.63 18.73 -27.47
CA PHE A 274 -9.53 18.74 -26.01
C PHE A 274 -8.10 18.82 -25.48
N LYS A 275 -7.13 18.26 -26.20
CA LYS A 275 -5.70 18.37 -25.86
C LYS A 275 -5.22 19.82 -25.83
N GLY A 276 -5.91 20.78 -26.45
CA GLY A 276 -5.59 22.20 -26.32
C GLY A 276 -5.78 22.78 -24.92
N LYS A 277 -6.66 22.19 -24.10
CA LYS A 277 -7.04 22.70 -22.77
C LYS A 277 -5.97 22.39 -21.72
N ALA A 278 -5.52 23.41 -20.97
CA ALA A 278 -4.44 23.27 -19.99
C ALA A 278 -4.75 22.24 -18.90
N ALA A 279 -6.00 22.21 -18.40
CA ALA A 279 -6.42 21.23 -17.40
C ALA A 279 -6.30 19.79 -17.91
N ILE A 280 -6.69 19.54 -19.16
CA ILE A 280 -6.62 18.20 -19.77
C ILE A 280 -5.17 17.79 -20.04
N LYS A 281 -4.32 18.70 -20.54
CA LYS A 281 -2.88 18.45 -20.71
C LYS A 281 -2.23 18.02 -19.38
N SER A 282 -2.56 18.72 -18.30
CA SER A 282 -2.07 18.40 -16.96
C SER A 282 -2.52 17.00 -16.50
N LEU A 283 -3.80 16.66 -16.68
CA LEU A 283 -4.32 15.33 -16.35
C LEU A 283 -3.63 14.20 -17.12
N VAL A 284 -3.44 14.39 -18.43
CA VAL A 284 -2.76 13.41 -19.28
C VAL A 284 -1.30 13.22 -18.83
N ALA A 285 -0.57 14.31 -18.61
CA ALA A 285 0.82 14.25 -18.15
C ALA A 285 0.97 13.53 -16.79
N LEU A 286 0.07 13.81 -15.85
CA LEU A 286 0.05 13.13 -14.54
C LEU A 286 -0.30 11.65 -14.66
N ALA A 287 -1.23 11.29 -15.55
CA ALA A 287 -1.61 9.91 -15.78
C ALA A 287 -0.50 9.10 -16.48
N GLU A 288 0.24 9.72 -17.41
CA GLU A 288 1.39 9.11 -18.07
C GLU A 288 2.59 8.95 -17.13
N GLY A 289 2.73 9.84 -16.14
CA GLY A 289 3.75 9.76 -15.10
C GLY A 289 3.31 9.03 -13.82
N TYR A 290 2.14 8.39 -13.81
CA TYR A 290 1.61 7.75 -12.61
C TYR A 290 2.52 6.60 -12.15
N THR A 291 2.85 6.59 -10.86
CA THR A 291 3.57 5.48 -10.22
C THR A 291 2.76 4.92 -9.05
N ALA A 292 2.86 3.63 -8.76
CA ALA A 292 2.13 3.01 -7.66
C ALA A 292 2.47 3.67 -6.30
N HIS A 293 1.46 4.00 -5.49
CA HIS A 293 1.58 4.64 -4.18
C HIS A 293 1.38 3.66 -3.03
N PHE A 294 0.55 2.63 -3.23
CA PHE A 294 0.16 1.65 -2.22
C PHE A 294 0.84 0.29 -2.39
N HIS A 295 1.63 0.13 -3.45
CA HIS A 295 2.48 -1.05 -3.62
C HIS A 295 3.51 -1.15 -2.45
N PRO A 296 3.83 -2.36 -1.94
CA PRO A 296 4.79 -2.54 -0.85
C PRO A 296 6.18 -1.91 -1.08
N ILE A 297 6.65 -1.82 -2.33
CA ILE A 297 7.89 -1.10 -2.69
C ILE A 297 7.76 0.39 -2.34
N SER A 298 6.68 1.04 -2.78
CA SER A 298 6.43 2.46 -2.56
C SER A 298 6.24 2.77 -1.08
N GLN A 299 5.54 1.88 -0.37
CA GLN A 299 5.38 1.96 1.08
C GLN A 299 6.72 1.81 1.82
N LEU A 300 7.60 0.90 1.38
CA LEU A 300 8.94 0.78 1.95
C LEU A 300 9.79 2.05 1.71
N LYS A 301 9.74 2.65 0.50
CA LYS A 301 10.41 3.93 0.22
C LYS A 301 9.96 5.03 1.19
N LYS A 302 8.64 5.16 1.39
CA LYS A 302 8.06 6.11 2.35
C LYS A 302 8.52 5.84 3.79
N GLN A 303 8.53 4.58 4.22
CA GLN A 303 9.00 4.16 5.54
C GLN A 303 10.47 4.52 5.77
N VAL A 304 11.33 4.24 4.78
CA VAL A 304 12.76 4.57 4.83
C VAL A 304 12.97 6.08 4.93
N LEU A 305 12.31 6.88 4.08
CA LEU A 305 12.43 8.35 4.10
C LEU A 305 11.88 8.98 5.38
N SER A 306 10.80 8.44 5.94
CA SER A 306 10.25 8.90 7.23
C SER A 306 11.20 8.57 8.38
N CYS A 307 11.76 7.35 8.41
CA CYS A 307 12.73 6.95 9.41
C CYS A 307 14.02 7.79 9.31
N GLU A 308 14.50 8.07 8.10
CA GLU A 308 15.64 8.95 7.85
C GLU A 308 15.44 10.33 8.49
N LYS A 309 14.30 10.97 8.23
CA LYS A 309 13.96 12.27 8.85
C LYS A 309 13.97 12.20 10.38
N SER A 310 13.47 11.10 10.95
CA SER A 310 13.46 10.86 12.40
C SER A 310 14.86 10.69 12.98
N ILE A 311 15.79 10.06 12.27
CA ILE A 311 17.18 9.89 12.73
C ILE A 311 17.97 11.21 12.60
N ARG A 312 17.65 12.03 11.59
CA ARG A 312 18.34 13.29 11.31
C ARG A 312 18.33 14.28 12.47
N VAL A 313 17.33 14.22 13.35
CA VAL A 313 17.27 15.10 14.53
C VAL A 313 18.14 14.64 15.70
N TRP A 314 18.69 13.42 15.66
CA TRP A 314 19.46 12.86 16.77
C TRP A 314 20.71 13.69 17.13
N PRO A 315 21.53 14.17 16.19
CA PRO A 315 22.68 15.01 16.51
C PRO A 315 22.29 16.37 17.11
N LEU A 316 21.03 16.80 16.90
CA LEU A 316 20.48 18.05 17.42
C LEU A 316 19.85 17.88 18.82
N LEU A 317 19.84 16.67 19.37
CA LEU A 317 19.30 16.43 20.70
C LEU A 317 20.15 17.15 21.75
N PRO A 318 19.52 17.83 22.72
CA PRO A 318 20.24 18.69 23.66
C PRO A 318 21.13 17.87 24.59
N LEU A 319 22.39 18.29 24.72
CA LEU A 319 23.44 17.64 25.51
C LEU A 319 23.69 18.45 26.79
N PRO A 320 23.76 17.81 27.98
CA PRO A 320 24.31 18.44 29.16
C PRO A 320 25.78 18.83 28.95
N GLN A 321 26.25 19.91 29.58
CA GLN A 321 27.64 20.37 29.50
C GLN A 321 28.64 19.30 29.96
N GLU A 322 28.30 18.55 31.01
CA GLU A 322 29.06 17.38 31.52
C GLU A 322 29.16 16.25 30.47
N ALA A 323 28.20 16.15 29.55
CA ALA A 323 28.22 15.18 28.45
C ALA A 323 29.12 15.61 27.29
N GLU A 324 29.31 16.92 27.08
CA GLU A 324 30.27 17.43 26.09
C GLU A 324 31.72 17.13 26.50
N GLU A 325 32.03 17.26 27.79
CA GLU A 325 33.35 16.95 28.34
C GLU A 325 33.63 15.44 28.31
N ALA A 326 32.69 14.61 28.77
CA ALA A 326 32.84 13.15 28.72
C ALA A 326 32.95 12.61 27.28
N ALA A 327 32.23 13.21 26.33
CA ALA A 327 32.29 12.80 24.92
C ALA A 327 33.61 13.16 24.21
N ARG A 328 34.39 14.11 24.74
CA ARG A 328 35.75 14.43 24.23
C ARG A 328 36.80 13.42 24.70
N LEU A 329 36.53 12.70 25.79
CA LEU A 329 37.50 11.85 26.48
C LEU A 329 37.30 10.34 26.25
N GLU A 330 36.08 9.84 25.99
CA GLU A 330 35.81 8.39 25.94
C GLU A 330 35.16 7.92 24.63
N GLY A 331 36.00 7.39 23.73
CA GLY A 331 35.57 6.35 22.79
C GLY A 331 36.01 5.00 23.31
N THR A 332 35.08 4.16 23.78
CA THR A 332 35.41 2.78 24.15
C THR A 332 36.06 2.06 22.96
N SER A 333 36.99 1.12 23.22
CA SER A 333 37.64 0.33 22.17
C SER A 333 36.62 -0.32 21.23
N GLU A 334 35.50 -0.79 21.77
CA GLU A 334 34.41 -1.37 20.98
C GLU A 334 33.67 -0.36 20.10
N ALA A 335 33.39 0.86 20.60
CA ALA A 335 32.75 1.89 19.78
C ALA A 335 33.66 2.31 18.61
N ARG A 336 34.99 2.33 18.81
CA ARG A 336 35.96 2.58 17.72
C ARG A 336 35.98 1.43 16.70
N ALA A 337 35.92 0.18 17.15
CA ALA A 337 35.81 -0.98 16.27
C ALA A 337 34.51 -0.94 15.42
N CYS A 338 33.38 -0.57 16.01
CA CYS A 338 32.14 -0.38 15.27
C CYS A 338 32.26 0.72 14.22
N LYS A 339 32.89 1.86 14.53
CA LYS A 339 33.13 2.93 13.56
C LYS A 339 34.00 2.46 12.38
N SER A 340 35.05 1.68 12.62
CA SER A 340 35.87 1.07 11.56
C SER A 340 35.04 0.18 10.64
N LEU A 341 34.23 -0.72 11.22
CA LEU A 341 33.35 -1.61 10.46
C LEU A 341 32.33 -0.85 9.62
N ILE A 342 31.77 0.24 10.13
CA ILE A 342 30.85 1.10 9.35
C ILE A 342 31.58 1.66 8.12
N THR A 343 32.79 2.20 8.29
CA THR A 343 33.59 2.73 7.17
C THR A 343 33.94 1.65 6.16
N GLU A 344 34.33 0.46 6.60
CA GLU A 344 34.65 -0.68 5.73
C GLU A 344 33.43 -1.13 4.91
N ILE A 345 32.28 -1.30 5.56
CA ILE A 345 31.03 -1.67 4.87
C ILE A 345 30.65 -0.58 3.88
N LEU A 346 30.73 0.70 4.26
CA LEU A 346 30.40 1.80 3.36
C LEU A 346 31.29 1.81 2.13
N ARG A 347 32.59 1.59 2.28
CA ARG A 347 33.53 1.55 1.17
C ARG A 347 33.17 0.45 0.18
N GLU A 348 32.79 -0.73 0.66
CA GLU A 348 32.33 -1.82 -0.21
C GLU A 348 31.04 -1.46 -0.95
N LEU A 349 30.07 -0.84 -0.25
CA LEU A 349 28.80 -0.42 -0.84
C LEU A 349 28.96 0.79 -1.78
N TYR A 350 30.00 1.60 -1.60
CA TYR A 350 30.22 2.85 -2.34
C TYR A 350 30.27 2.63 -3.86
N HIS A 351 30.91 1.53 -4.27
CA HIS A 351 31.01 1.15 -5.68
C HIS A 351 29.64 0.89 -6.32
N HIS A 352 28.58 0.71 -5.53
CA HIS A 352 27.23 0.42 -5.99
C HIS A 352 26.26 1.62 -5.86
N LEU A 353 26.75 2.77 -5.42
CA LEU A 353 25.98 4.01 -5.39
C LEU A 353 25.88 4.63 -6.80
N PRO A 354 24.86 5.47 -7.07
CA PRO A 354 24.76 6.24 -8.31
C PRO A 354 26.01 7.09 -8.58
N GLU A 355 26.37 7.25 -9.86
CA GLU A 355 27.64 7.86 -10.33
C GLU A 355 27.82 9.35 -9.96
N SER A 356 26.78 10.01 -9.41
CA SER A 356 26.79 11.45 -9.05
C SER A 356 27.77 11.83 -7.93
N HIS A 357 28.41 10.88 -7.26
CA HIS A 357 29.26 11.13 -6.08
C HIS A 357 30.71 10.65 -6.25
N GLY A 358 31.31 10.80 -7.44
CA GLY A 358 32.66 10.32 -7.76
C GLY A 358 33.87 10.96 -7.04
N ALA A 359 33.69 11.70 -5.95
CA ALA A 359 34.81 12.39 -5.27
C ALA A 359 34.64 12.48 -3.74
N VAL A 360 34.62 11.35 -3.04
CA VAL A 360 34.93 11.32 -1.61
C VAL A 360 36.35 10.81 -1.46
N GLY A 361 37.22 11.63 -0.86
CA GLY A 361 38.62 11.33 -0.64
C GLY A 361 38.81 10.07 0.22
N ASP A 362 39.87 9.32 -0.10
CA ASP A 362 40.16 7.93 0.29
C ASP A 362 40.49 7.71 1.79
N GLY A 363 39.95 8.53 2.71
CA GLY A 363 40.44 8.55 4.10
C GLY A 363 39.45 8.82 5.23
N ASP A 364 38.33 9.50 4.99
CA ASP A 364 37.34 9.80 6.04
C ASP A 364 35.94 9.36 5.62
N GLY A 365 35.21 8.74 6.55
CA GLY A 365 33.88 8.19 6.29
C GLY A 365 32.90 9.22 5.72
N LEU A 366 31.76 8.75 5.19
CA LEU A 366 30.76 9.63 4.56
C LEU A 366 30.36 10.79 5.51
N PRO A 367 30.47 12.05 5.07
CA PRO A 367 29.97 13.20 5.81
C PRO A 367 28.52 12.97 6.25
N ALA A 368 28.17 13.40 7.47
CA ALA A 368 26.83 13.21 8.03
C ALA A 368 25.70 13.74 7.11
N GLU A 369 26.02 14.73 6.27
CA GLU A 369 25.12 15.38 5.33
C GLU A 369 24.87 14.57 4.04
N MET A 370 25.75 13.62 3.70
CA MET A 370 25.62 12.81 2.47
C MET A 370 24.62 11.66 2.62
N TRP A 371 24.43 11.13 3.83
CA TRP A 371 23.51 10.00 4.08
C TRP A 371 22.06 10.29 3.66
N PRO A 372 21.45 11.42 4.07
CA PRO A 372 20.09 11.74 3.68
C PRO A 372 19.91 11.92 2.17
N GLN A 373 20.92 12.47 1.50
CA GLN A 373 20.87 12.71 0.07
C GLN A 373 20.89 11.38 -0.70
N LEU A 374 21.84 10.49 -0.38
CA LEU A 374 21.94 9.18 -1.02
C LEU A 374 20.68 8.32 -0.83
N ILE A 375 20.14 8.27 0.39
CA ILE A 375 18.91 7.53 0.67
C ILE A 375 17.76 8.10 -0.16
N ARG A 376 17.67 9.43 -0.30
CA ARG A 376 16.64 10.07 -1.09
C ARG A 376 16.78 9.79 -2.58
N GLU A 377 18.00 9.83 -3.11
CA GLU A 377 18.31 9.49 -4.51
C GLU A 377 17.93 8.04 -4.81
N LEU A 378 18.35 7.08 -3.96
CA LEU A 378 18.02 5.66 -4.11
C LEU A 378 16.51 5.39 -4.02
N CYS A 379 15.80 6.02 -3.07
CA CYS A 379 14.35 5.92 -3.00
C CYS A 379 13.65 6.57 -4.21
N GLY A 380 14.29 7.54 -4.87
CA GLY A 380 13.81 8.17 -6.10
C GLY A 380 13.92 7.27 -7.33
N THR A 381 14.80 6.28 -7.34
CA THR A 381 15.01 5.37 -8.47
C THR A 381 13.73 4.56 -8.78
N PRO A 382 13.23 4.53 -10.03
CA PRO A 382 12.05 3.76 -10.38
C PRO A 382 12.31 2.26 -10.23
N VAL A 383 11.35 1.55 -9.64
CA VAL A 383 11.41 0.09 -9.48
C VAL A 383 10.09 -0.51 -9.98
N PRO A 384 10.11 -1.48 -10.91
CA PRO A 384 8.89 -2.08 -11.45
C PRO A 384 8.00 -2.67 -10.34
N THR A 385 6.71 -2.34 -10.36
CA THR A 385 5.75 -2.79 -9.33
C THR A 385 4.72 -3.79 -9.86
N LEU A 386 4.41 -3.75 -11.15
CA LEU A 386 3.40 -4.61 -11.77
C LEU A 386 3.82 -6.08 -11.79
N PHE A 387 2.87 -6.95 -11.43
CA PHE A 387 3.02 -8.41 -11.44
C PHE A 387 4.24 -8.93 -10.68
N CYS A 388 4.53 -8.29 -9.55
CA CYS A 388 5.68 -8.60 -8.72
C CYS A 388 5.67 -10.06 -8.23
N PRO A 389 6.75 -10.84 -8.42
CA PRO A 389 6.83 -12.23 -7.98
C PRO A 389 6.70 -12.40 -6.47
N ARG A 390 6.16 -13.55 -6.03
CA ARG A 390 5.99 -13.86 -4.59
C ARG A 390 7.30 -13.79 -3.79
N THR A 391 8.41 -14.22 -4.38
CA THR A 391 9.75 -14.15 -3.76
C THR A 391 10.15 -12.71 -3.44
N VAL A 392 9.83 -11.77 -4.34
CA VAL A 392 10.08 -10.34 -4.11
C VAL A 392 9.20 -9.83 -2.96
N VAL A 393 7.91 -10.17 -2.94
CA VAL A 393 6.98 -9.76 -1.88
C VAL A 393 7.41 -10.29 -0.50
N GLU A 394 7.93 -11.53 -0.43
CA GLU A 394 8.46 -12.10 0.81
C GLU A 394 9.67 -11.30 1.33
N VAL A 395 10.63 -10.97 0.45
CA VAL A 395 11.78 -10.14 0.83
C VAL A 395 11.35 -8.74 1.27
N LEU A 396 10.43 -8.10 0.52
CA LEU A 396 9.89 -6.79 0.86
C LEU A 396 9.25 -6.79 2.26
N THR A 397 8.55 -7.87 2.62
CA THR A 397 7.96 -8.01 3.96
C THR A 397 9.02 -7.95 5.05
N VAL A 398 10.15 -8.64 4.87
CA VAL A 398 11.26 -8.61 5.84
C VAL A 398 11.90 -7.21 5.90
N LEU A 399 12.15 -6.58 4.74
CA LEU A 399 12.73 -5.23 4.69
C LEU A 399 11.84 -4.18 5.34
N ARG A 400 10.52 -4.26 5.13
CA ARG A 400 9.52 -3.40 5.79
C ARG A 400 9.52 -3.59 7.30
N ASN A 401 9.62 -4.84 7.77
CA ASN A 401 9.73 -5.11 9.20
C ASN A 401 11.01 -4.52 9.79
N ILE A 402 12.16 -4.62 9.10
CA ILE A 402 13.41 -3.98 9.55
C ILE A 402 13.22 -2.45 9.64
N SER A 403 12.70 -1.82 8.57
CA SER A 403 12.45 -0.37 8.54
C SER A 403 11.48 0.08 9.64
N ALA A 404 10.46 -0.71 9.94
CA ALA A 404 9.50 -0.42 11.01
C ALA A 404 10.18 -0.46 12.38
N GLN A 405 11.06 -1.43 12.63
CA GLN A 405 11.83 -1.48 13.87
C GLN A 405 12.86 -0.33 13.96
N CYS A 406 13.46 0.11 12.85
CA CYS A 406 14.29 1.32 12.80
C CYS A 406 13.50 2.56 13.24
N ALA A 407 12.29 2.75 12.69
CA ALA A 407 11.43 3.86 13.04
C ALA A 407 11.02 3.80 14.54
N ARG A 408 10.69 2.62 15.06
CA ARG A 408 10.37 2.41 16.48
C ARG A 408 11.55 2.74 17.38
N ALA A 409 12.75 2.28 17.05
CA ALA A 409 13.97 2.60 17.79
C ALA A 409 14.22 4.11 17.80
N SER A 410 14.04 4.77 16.65
CA SER A 410 14.17 6.23 16.54
C SER A 410 13.19 6.99 17.42
N SER A 411 11.90 6.67 17.35
CA SER A 411 10.90 7.29 18.21
C SER A 411 11.19 7.08 19.71
N GLN A 412 11.64 5.88 20.10
CA GLN A 412 12.03 5.60 21.48
C GLN A 412 13.24 6.40 21.95
N VAL A 413 14.28 6.51 21.11
CA VAL A 413 15.49 7.28 21.41
C VAL A 413 15.15 8.75 21.57
N VAL A 414 14.41 9.33 20.62
CA VAL A 414 13.99 10.74 20.67
C VAL A 414 13.15 11.02 21.93
N ALA A 415 12.13 10.20 22.20
CA ALA A 415 11.27 10.37 23.38
C ALA A 415 12.05 10.22 24.69
N SER A 416 12.91 9.21 24.78
CA SER A 416 13.72 8.96 25.98
C SER A 416 14.77 10.06 26.19
N ALA A 417 15.38 10.55 25.13
CA ALA A 417 16.38 11.63 25.21
C ALA A 417 15.73 12.93 25.68
N GLY A 418 14.57 13.28 25.11
CA GLY A 418 13.80 14.47 25.52
C GLY A 418 13.35 14.40 26.97
N LEU A 419 12.78 13.28 27.41
CA LEU A 419 12.34 13.09 28.79
C LEU A 419 13.52 13.16 29.78
N ARG A 420 14.63 12.50 29.47
CA ARG A 420 15.83 12.51 30.34
C ARG A 420 16.47 13.89 30.39
N HIS A 421 16.50 14.61 29.27
CA HIS A 421 16.99 15.99 29.23
C HIS A 421 16.14 16.89 30.14
N GLN A 422 14.81 16.82 30.04
CA GLN A 422 13.91 17.59 30.91
C GLN A 422 14.17 17.27 32.39
N GLN A 423 14.23 15.98 32.75
CA GLN A 423 14.50 15.56 34.13
C GLN A 423 15.89 16.00 34.62
N TRP A 424 16.87 16.12 33.72
CA TRP A 424 18.20 16.64 34.02
C TRP A 424 18.13 18.12 34.39
N VAL A 425 17.50 18.94 33.53
CA VAL A 425 17.33 20.40 33.72
C VAL A 425 16.57 20.69 35.00
N GLU A 426 15.49 19.95 35.27
CA GLU A 426 14.68 20.06 36.48
C GLU A 426 15.37 19.49 37.74
N ARG A 427 16.61 18.99 37.61
CA ARG A 427 17.40 18.35 38.69
C ARG A 427 16.70 17.16 39.37
N ARG A 428 15.79 16.48 38.65
CA ARG A 428 15.02 15.32 39.14
C ARG A 428 15.76 13.98 38.99
N LEU A 429 16.84 13.93 38.20
CA LEU A 429 17.65 12.72 38.02
C LEU A 429 18.58 12.45 39.21
N ARG A 430 18.46 11.26 39.80
CA ARG A 430 19.42 10.72 40.78
C ARG A 430 20.76 10.40 40.11
N SER A 431 21.85 10.37 40.88
CA SER A 431 23.23 10.14 40.38
C SER A 431 23.35 8.95 39.41
N ARG A 432 22.81 7.77 39.77
CA ARG A 432 22.80 6.59 38.87
C ARG A 432 22.06 6.85 37.55
N GLN A 433 20.94 7.57 37.60
CA GLN A 433 20.15 7.88 36.40
C GLN A 433 20.84 8.91 35.51
N ARG A 434 21.63 9.83 36.10
CA ARG A 434 22.51 10.74 35.38
C ARG A 434 23.59 9.99 34.61
N GLN A 435 24.28 9.06 35.26
CA GLN A 435 25.27 8.20 34.59
C GLN A 435 24.65 7.39 33.45
N THR A 436 23.47 6.79 33.66
CA THR A 436 22.79 6.06 32.58
C THR A 436 22.39 6.96 31.41
N TYR A 437 22.01 8.22 31.68
CA TYR A 437 21.72 9.17 30.62
C TYR A 437 22.97 9.57 29.82
N LEU A 438 24.13 9.74 30.47
CA LEU A 438 25.40 9.97 29.77
C LEU A 438 25.78 8.78 28.87
N HIS A 439 25.64 7.54 29.35
CA HIS A 439 25.86 6.34 28.53
C HIS A 439 24.90 6.24 27.33
N MET A 440 23.63 6.62 27.54
CA MET A 440 22.65 6.72 26.46
C MET A 440 23.12 7.71 25.39
N LEU A 441 23.54 8.93 25.76
CA LEU A 441 24.03 9.94 24.83
C LEU A 441 25.27 9.47 24.04
N GLY A 442 26.19 8.77 24.69
CA GLY A 442 27.33 8.12 24.02
C GLY A 442 26.90 7.05 23.03
N SER A 443 25.92 6.23 23.39
CA SER A 443 25.38 5.17 22.53
C SER A 443 24.64 5.75 21.31
N ILE A 444 23.87 6.84 21.48
CA ILE A 444 23.17 7.54 20.40
C ILE A 444 24.14 7.98 19.29
N LYS A 445 25.32 8.51 19.66
CA LYS A 445 26.36 8.92 18.69
C LYS A 445 26.86 7.77 17.82
N LEU A 446 26.89 6.54 18.35
CA LEU A 446 27.26 5.35 17.59
C LEU A 446 26.06 4.79 16.81
N LEU A 447 24.88 4.76 17.41
CA LEU A 447 23.70 4.14 16.82
C LEU A 447 23.15 4.94 15.63
N SER A 448 23.29 6.27 15.62
CA SER A 448 22.84 7.11 14.50
C SER A 448 23.44 6.67 13.14
N PRO A 449 24.78 6.61 12.95
CA PRO A 449 25.35 6.15 11.68
C PRO A 449 25.05 4.68 11.37
N VAL A 450 24.84 3.83 12.38
CA VAL A 450 24.43 2.43 12.17
C VAL A 450 23.01 2.34 11.61
N LEU A 451 22.07 3.13 12.12
CA LEU A 451 20.72 3.17 11.57
C LEU A 451 20.71 3.73 10.15
N TYR A 452 21.51 4.77 9.88
CA TYR A 452 21.70 5.26 8.51
C TYR A 452 22.27 4.18 7.58
N LEU A 453 23.27 3.42 8.01
CA LEU A 453 23.80 2.28 7.26
C LEU A 453 22.72 1.23 6.97
N ILE A 454 21.86 0.91 7.94
CA ILE A 454 20.74 -0.03 7.74
C ILE A 454 19.73 0.53 6.74
N LEU A 455 19.37 1.82 6.83
CA LEU A 455 18.47 2.46 5.86
C LEU A 455 19.07 2.47 4.45
N LEU A 456 20.38 2.73 4.33
CA LEU A 456 21.10 2.68 3.06
C LEU A 456 21.09 1.27 2.47
N LEU A 457 21.36 0.24 3.28
CA LEU A 457 21.27 -1.16 2.88
C LEU A 457 19.85 -1.51 2.38
N ILE A 458 18.80 -1.09 3.11
CA ILE A 458 17.42 -1.30 2.67
C ILE A 458 17.17 -0.64 1.32
N ALA A 459 17.61 0.61 1.13
CA ALA A 459 17.41 1.35 -0.11
C ALA A 459 18.16 0.69 -1.30
N LEU A 460 19.41 0.26 -1.10
CA LEU A 460 20.19 -0.45 -2.11
C LEU A 460 19.57 -1.79 -2.50
N GLU A 461 19.17 -2.59 -1.52
CA GLU A 461 18.52 -3.88 -1.78
C GLU A 461 17.15 -3.70 -2.42
N LEU A 462 16.44 -2.62 -2.11
CA LEU A 462 15.15 -2.28 -2.73
C LEU A 462 15.27 -1.93 -4.21
N VAL A 463 16.26 -1.11 -4.59
CA VAL A 463 16.49 -0.76 -6.00
C VAL A 463 16.84 -2.01 -6.82
N ASN A 464 17.49 -2.99 -6.19
CA ASN A 464 17.91 -4.24 -6.82
C ASN A 464 17.00 -5.43 -6.48
N ILE A 465 15.78 -5.19 -6.00
CA ILE A 465 14.95 -6.22 -5.37
C ILE A 465 14.64 -7.40 -6.31
N HIS A 466 14.44 -7.12 -7.60
CA HIS A 466 14.13 -8.12 -8.62
C HIS A 466 15.29 -9.07 -8.92
N ALA A 467 16.52 -8.73 -8.53
CA ALA A 467 17.66 -9.64 -8.64
C ALA A 467 17.49 -10.91 -7.78
N VAL A 468 16.58 -10.89 -6.80
CA VAL A 468 16.24 -12.08 -5.99
C VAL A 468 15.73 -13.24 -6.85
N CYS A 469 15.07 -12.95 -7.98
CA CYS A 469 14.56 -13.98 -8.89
C CYS A 469 15.68 -14.80 -9.56
N GLY A 470 16.92 -14.28 -9.58
CA GLY A 470 18.08 -14.99 -10.09
C GLY A 470 18.78 -15.90 -9.07
N LYS A 471 18.39 -15.87 -7.78
CA LYS A 471 18.99 -16.72 -6.75
C LYS A 471 18.44 -18.14 -6.81
N ASN A 472 19.31 -19.13 -6.64
CA ASN A 472 18.87 -20.51 -6.41
C ASN A 472 18.28 -20.67 -4.99
N THR A 473 17.62 -21.80 -4.72
CA THR A 473 16.94 -22.06 -3.43
C THR A 473 17.84 -21.89 -2.22
N SER A 474 19.10 -22.35 -2.29
CA SER A 474 20.07 -22.25 -1.19
C SER A 474 20.48 -20.80 -0.94
N GLU A 475 20.85 -20.07 -2.00
CA GLU A 475 21.21 -18.66 -1.95
C GLU A 475 20.06 -17.78 -1.44
N TYR A 476 18.83 -18.08 -1.87
CA TYR A 476 17.63 -17.40 -1.41
C TYR A 476 17.41 -17.60 0.09
N GLN A 477 17.51 -18.84 0.58
CA GLN A 477 17.38 -19.14 2.00
C GLN A 477 18.50 -18.49 2.84
N GLN A 478 19.74 -18.47 2.35
CA GLN A 478 20.85 -17.79 3.02
C GLN A 478 20.61 -16.27 3.09
N TYR A 479 20.12 -15.67 2.01
CA TYR A 479 19.77 -14.25 1.96
C TYR A 479 18.63 -13.90 2.92
N LEU A 480 17.55 -14.69 2.96
CA LEU A 480 16.49 -14.48 3.94
C LEU A 480 16.96 -14.65 5.39
N LYS A 481 17.84 -15.62 5.67
CA LYS A 481 18.45 -15.79 7.00
C LYS A 481 19.27 -14.55 7.39
N PHE A 482 20.01 -13.99 6.44
CA PHE A 482 20.75 -12.75 6.64
C PHE A 482 19.81 -11.58 6.99
N LEU A 483 18.77 -11.33 6.19
CA LEU A 483 17.80 -10.26 6.49
C LEU A 483 17.10 -10.46 7.83
N LYS A 484 16.68 -11.69 8.15
CA LYS A 484 16.09 -12.03 9.46
C LYS A 484 17.06 -11.77 10.62
N SER A 485 18.37 -11.92 10.40
CA SER A 485 19.37 -11.59 11.42
C SER A 485 19.49 -10.08 11.66
N ILE A 486 19.32 -9.23 10.63
CA ILE A 486 19.22 -7.77 10.77
C ILE A 486 17.92 -7.40 11.50
N LEU A 487 16.80 -8.03 11.13
CA LEU A 487 15.53 -7.83 11.82
C LEU A 487 15.64 -8.15 13.31
N GLN A 488 16.21 -9.32 13.65
CA GLN A 488 16.42 -9.73 15.03
C GLN A 488 17.32 -8.74 15.80
N TYR A 489 18.36 -8.22 15.15
CA TYR A 489 19.19 -7.15 15.72
C TYR A 489 18.35 -5.91 16.04
N MET A 490 17.52 -5.45 15.10
CA MET A 490 16.68 -4.28 15.29
C MET A 490 15.62 -4.47 16.39
N GLU A 491 15.01 -5.66 16.48
CA GLU A 491 14.08 -6.00 17.56
C GLU A 491 14.77 -5.98 18.93
N ASN A 492 15.99 -6.52 19.01
CA ASN A 492 16.78 -6.48 20.23
C ASN A 492 17.19 -5.06 20.60
N LEU A 493 17.54 -4.23 19.61
CA LEU A 493 17.86 -2.83 19.82
C LEU A 493 16.65 -2.09 20.41
N VAL A 494 15.47 -2.22 19.81
CA VAL A 494 14.20 -1.66 20.33
C VAL A 494 13.92 -2.13 21.75
N ALA A 495 14.15 -3.41 22.06
CA ALA A 495 13.98 -3.92 23.40
C ALA A 495 14.96 -3.26 24.38
N TYR A 496 16.23 -3.07 24.01
CA TYR A 496 17.28 -2.54 24.88
C TYR A 496 17.15 -1.03 25.10
N THR A 497 16.71 -0.28 24.09
CA THR A 497 16.46 1.17 24.15
C THR A 497 15.14 1.53 24.80
N SER A 498 14.30 0.54 25.14
CA SER A 498 13.05 0.78 25.87
C SER A 498 13.31 1.35 27.27
N GLN A 499 12.39 2.19 27.76
CA GLN A 499 12.48 2.77 29.10
C GLN A 499 12.52 1.70 30.21
N GLN A 500 11.92 0.54 29.96
CA GLN A 500 11.85 -0.57 30.91
C GLN A 500 13.20 -1.29 31.05
N LYS A 501 13.87 -1.62 29.94
CA LYS A 501 15.16 -2.32 29.97
C LYS A 501 16.33 -1.37 30.18
N ASN A 502 16.36 -0.25 29.44
CA ASN A 502 17.36 0.82 29.57
C ASN A 502 18.81 0.32 29.51
N LYS A 503 19.09 -0.64 28.61
CA LYS A 503 20.36 -1.39 28.48
C LYS A 503 21.27 -0.77 27.42
N TRP A 504 21.66 0.49 27.63
CA TRP A 504 22.41 1.27 26.64
C TRP A 504 23.84 0.74 26.42
N SER A 505 24.53 0.33 27.47
CA SER A 505 25.90 -0.18 27.36
C SER A 505 25.98 -1.46 26.53
N GLU A 506 24.99 -2.35 26.67
CA GLU A 506 24.92 -3.61 25.92
C GLU A 506 24.57 -3.42 24.44
N THR A 507 24.07 -2.23 24.03
CA THR A 507 23.79 -1.95 22.62
C THR A 507 25.04 -1.93 21.75
N ILE A 508 26.21 -1.59 22.32
CA ILE A 508 27.48 -1.51 21.58
C ILE A 508 27.92 -2.91 21.14
N ALA A 509 27.95 -3.88 22.05
CA ALA A 509 28.31 -5.26 21.75
C ALA A 509 27.31 -5.92 20.79
N LEU A 510 26.01 -5.66 20.98
CA LEU A 510 24.95 -6.10 20.08
C LEU A 510 25.18 -5.56 18.65
N THR A 511 25.51 -4.27 18.55
CA THR A 511 25.78 -3.57 17.28
C THR A 511 27.02 -4.10 16.57
N ARG A 512 28.11 -4.33 17.32
CA ARG A 512 29.33 -4.93 16.77
C ARG A 512 29.06 -6.28 16.10
N THR A 513 28.28 -7.12 16.78
CA THR A 513 27.91 -8.45 16.27
C THR A 513 27.11 -8.35 14.97
N ALA A 514 26.18 -7.40 14.87
CA ALA A 514 25.40 -7.17 13.66
C ALA A 514 26.26 -6.61 12.51
N LEU A 515 27.13 -5.64 12.78
CA LEU A 515 28.05 -5.07 11.79
C LEU A 515 28.99 -6.13 11.21
N LEU A 516 29.54 -7.03 12.04
CA LEU A 516 30.37 -8.14 11.56
C LEU A 516 29.61 -9.06 10.59
N LYS A 517 28.33 -9.34 10.86
CA LYS A 517 27.48 -10.15 9.96
C LYS A 517 27.22 -9.43 8.63
N ILE A 518 26.93 -8.12 8.68
CA ILE A 518 26.74 -7.28 7.50
C ILE A 518 28.03 -7.26 6.66
N TRP A 519 29.17 -6.99 7.30
CA TRP A 519 30.48 -7.01 6.64
C TRP A 519 30.77 -8.35 5.97
N THR A 520 30.67 -9.46 6.72
CA THR A 520 30.93 -10.82 6.19
C THR A 520 30.04 -11.15 4.99
N PHE A 521 28.77 -10.75 5.02
CA PHE A 521 27.84 -11.01 3.92
C PHE A 521 28.11 -10.11 2.71
N SER A 522 28.53 -8.86 2.95
CA SER A 522 28.95 -7.91 1.91
C SER A 522 30.23 -8.37 1.22
N GLU A 523 31.25 -8.75 1.98
CA GLU A 523 32.54 -9.25 1.48
C GLU A 523 32.38 -10.49 0.59
N LYS A 524 31.45 -11.38 0.92
CA LYS A 524 31.11 -12.55 0.10
C LYS A 524 30.27 -12.22 -1.14
N LYS A 525 29.93 -10.95 -1.36
CA LYS A 525 29.12 -10.46 -2.49
C LYS A 525 27.76 -11.14 -2.62
N GLN A 526 27.10 -11.42 -1.49
CA GLN A 526 25.86 -12.20 -1.45
C GLN A 526 24.57 -11.36 -1.42
N MET A 527 24.67 -10.04 -1.21
CA MET A 527 23.56 -9.08 -1.30
C MET A 527 23.03 -8.92 -2.73
N LEU A 528 21.79 -8.45 -2.90
CA LEU A 528 21.15 -8.24 -4.20
C LEU A 528 21.88 -7.19 -5.04
N VAL A 529 22.38 -6.13 -4.39
CA VAL A 529 23.16 -5.07 -5.05
C VAL A 529 24.41 -5.61 -5.78
N HIS A 530 24.98 -6.73 -5.33
CA HIS A 530 26.12 -7.38 -5.98
C HIS A 530 25.73 -8.21 -7.21
N LEU A 531 24.49 -8.73 -7.24
CA LEU A 531 23.99 -9.55 -8.35
C LEU A 531 23.59 -8.70 -9.55
N ALA A 532 23.03 -7.52 -9.33
CA ALA A 532 22.52 -6.64 -10.39
C ALA A 532 23.60 -6.18 -11.39
N LYS A 533 24.87 -6.09 -10.96
CA LYS A 533 26.00 -5.76 -11.86
C LYS A 533 26.38 -6.87 -12.84
N LYS A 534 25.97 -8.13 -12.60
CA LYS A 534 26.20 -9.23 -13.55
C LYS A 534 25.16 -9.27 -14.66
N SER A 535 23.95 -8.73 -14.44
CA SER A 535 22.81 -8.83 -15.36
C SER A 535 22.73 -7.74 -16.42
N THR A 536 23.49 -6.65 -16.33
CA THR A 536 23.57 -5.62 -17.40
C THR A 536 24.17 -6.13 -18.72
N SER A 537 24.60 -7.40 -18.77
CA SER A 537 25.06 -8.08 -19.99
C SER A 537 23.96 -8.87 -20.74
N LYS A 538 22.73 -8.98 -20.21
CA LYS A 538 21.63 -9.67 -20.91
C LYS A 538 20.31 -8.93 -20.72
N GLY A 539 20.05 -7.97 -21.60
CA GLY A 539 18.71 -7.42 -21.78
C GLY A 539 17.77 -8.50 -22.31
N VAL A 540 16.59 -8.63 -21.70
CA VAL A 540 15.43 -9.26 -22.31
C VAL A 540 14.21 -8.40 -21.95
N LEU A 541 13.52 -7.99 -23.01
CA LEU A 541 12.26 -7.24 -23.07
C LEU A 541 11.13 -7.86 -22.26
#